data_AF-A0AAU5MEK3-F1
#
_entry.id   AF-A0AAU5MEK3-F1
#
_cell.length_a   1.000
_cell.length_b   1.000
_cell.length_c   1.000
_cell.angle_alpha   90.00
_cell.angle_beta   90.00
_cell.angle_gamma   90.00
#
_symmetry.space_group_name_H-M   'P 1'
#
loop_
_entity.id
_entity.type
_entity.pdbx_description
1 polymer ?
#
loop_
_entity_poly.entity_id
_entity_poly.type
_entity_poly.pdbx_seq_one_letter_code
_entity_poly.pdbx_strand_id
1 'polypeptide(L)'
;MARYSGRRPGLTVYLARHGQTEWNVAGRRQGRLDSPLTDLGLRQAARNADLLSTESIDAVFASPLGRAHRTASIIGSALGLTVEVLDDLAEIDHGSWSGLTSAEIDAGWPGLRAAREQDKYGFRFPRVRGMRTATYAQVVCLRRLCEPACGGRCWCRTR
;
A
#
# COMPACT_ATOMS: atom_id res chain seq x y z
N MET A 1 32.48 30.03 -14.21
CA MET A 1 31.58 29.56 -13.13
C MET A 1 30.24 29.18 -13.75
N ALA A 2 29.98 27.88 -13.97
CA ALA A 2 28.67 27.43 -14.45
C ALA A 2 27.74 27.29 -13.24
N ARG A 3 26.74 28.18 -13.15
CA ARG A 3 25.67 28.06 -12.15
C ARG A 3 24.76 26.91 -12.58
N TYR A 4 24.80 25.80 -11.85
CA TYR A 4 23.83 24.72 -11.98
C TYR A 4 22.52 25.18 -11.31
N SER A 5 21.63 25.83 -12.06
CA SER A 5 20.25 26.08 -11.61
C SER A 5 19.37 24.88 -12.01
N GLY A 6 19.74 23.67 -11.58
CA GLY A 6 18.98 22.47 -11.89
C GLY A 6 17.94 22.20 -10.82
N ARG A 7 16.67 22.50 -11.10
CA ARG A 7 15.55 21.95 -10.32
C ARG A 7 15.56 20.43 -10.53
N ARG A 8 15.62 19.65 -9.46
CA ARG A 8 15.57 18.18 -9.58
C ARG A 8 14.21 17.80 -10.20
N PRO A 9 14.16 16.82 -11.12
CA PRO A 9 12.89 16.35 -11.66
C PRO A 9 11.96 15.92 -10.51
N GLY A 10 10.69 16.28 -10.63
CA GLY A 10 9.67 15.96 -9.62
C GLY A 10 9.37 14.46 -9.58
N LEU A 11 9.06 13.93 -8.40
CA LEU A 11 8.55 12.57 -8.24
C LEU A 11 7.08 12.66 -7.86
N THR A 12 6.22 12.02 -8.66
CA THR A 12 4.81 11.80 -8.32
C THR A 12 4.66 10.39 -7.75
N VAL A 13 3.98 10.30 -6.61
CA VAL A 13 3.69 9.05 -5.91
C VAL A 13 2.18 8.85 -5.90
N TYR A 14 1.72 7.73 -6.45
CA TYR A 14 0.33 7.30 -6.36
C TYR A 14 0.23 6.22 -5.28
N LEU A 15 -0.62 6.47 -4.28
CA LEU A 15 -0.85 5.55 -3.18
C LEU A 15 -2.22 4.91 -3.33
N ALA A 16 -2.25 3.58 -3.39
CA ALA A 16 -3.47 2.81 -3.39
C ALA A 16 -3.49 1.85 -2.20
N ARG A 17 -4.68 1.67 -1.61
CA ARG A 17 -4.91 0.55 -0.69
C ARG A 17 -5.17 -0.71 -1.51
N HIS A 18 -4.86 -1.88 -0.93
CA HIS A 18 -5.32 -3.16 -1.47
C HIS A 18 -6.85 -3.16 -1.71
N GLY A 19 -7.32 -3.93 -2.68
CA GLY A 19 -8.75 -4.14 -2.91
C GLY A 19 -9.45 -4.80 -1.72
N GLN A 20 -10.78 -4.70 -1.64
CA GLN A 20 -11.56 -5.33 -0.58
C GLN A 20 -11.25 -6.83 -0.44
N THR A 21 -11.10 -7.29 0.80
CA THR A 21 -10.91 -8.71 1.14
C THR A 21 -12.13 -9.31 1.83
N GLU A 22 -12.20 -10.64 1.88
CA GLU A 22 -13.23 -11.37 2.64
C GLU A 22 -13.27 -10.94 4.11
N TRP A 23 -12.11 -10.71 4.73
CA TRP A 23 -12.07 -10.22 6.12
C TRP A 23 -12.49 -8.76 6.26
N ASN A 24 -12.38 -7.94 5.22
CA ASN A 24 -12.99 -6.61 5.24
C ASN A 24 -14.52 -6.72 5.29
N VAL A 25 -15.10 -7.62 4.49
CA VAL A 25 -16.55 -7.87 4.51
C VAL A 25 -17.00 -8.42 5.86
N ALA A 26 -16.24 -9.37 6.41
CA ALA A 26 -16.52 -9.96 7.73
C ALA A 26 -16.20 -9.05 8.93
N GLY A 27 -15.66 -7.84 8.70
CA GLY A 27 -15.28 -6.93 9.78
C GLY A 27 -14.14 -7.43 10.68
N ARG A 28 -13.29 -8.32 10.14
CA ARG A 28 -12.14 -8.91 10.85
C ARG A 28 -10.88 -8.08 10.64
N ARG A 29 -10.10 -7.90 11.72
CA ARG A 29 -8.79 -7.22 11.66
C ARG A 29 -7.78 -8.13 10.98
N GLN A 30 -7.05 -7.63 9.99
CA GLN A 30 -6.10 -8.47 9.23
C GLN A 30 -4.70 -8.44 9.84
N GLY A 31 -4.15 -7.24 10.09
CA GLY A 31 -2.77 -7.11 10.54
C GLY A 31 -1.82 -7.76 9.52
N ARG A 32 -0.90 -8.61 9.99
CA ARG A 32 0.01 -9.38 9.12
C ARG A 32 -0.58 -10.70 8.60
N LEU A 33 -1.81 -11.04 8.98
CA LEU A 33 -2.53 -12.15 8.35
C LEU A 33 -3.21 -11.67 7.07
N ASP A 34 -3.62 -12.63 6.23
CA ASP A 34 -4.24 -12.36 4.95
C ASP A 34 -5.58 -13.05 4.78
N SER A 35 -6.38 -12.48 3.89
CA SER A 35 -7.55 -13.12 3.31
C SER A 35 -7.64 -12.77 1.82
N PRO A 36 -8.27 -13.63 0.99
CA PRO A 36 -8.42 -13.36 -0.43
C PRO A 36 -9.12 -12.03 -0.72
N LEU A 37 -8.81 -11.44 -1.88
CA LEU A 37 -9.61 -10.36 -2.43
C LEU A 37 -11.01 -10.89 -2.79
N THR A 38 -12.04 -10.11 -2.55
CA THR A 38 -13.39 -10.39 -3.07
C THR A 38 -13.46 -10.07 -4.56
N ASP A 39 -14.53 -10.49 -5.25
CA ASP A 39 -14.79 -10.05 -6.63
C ASP A 39 -14.84 -8.52 -6.75
N LEU A 40 -15.39 -7.84 -5.73
CA LEU A 40 -15.35 -6.38 -5.68
C LEU A 40 -13.92 -5.86 -5.53
N GLY A 41 -13.11 -6.47 -4.69
CA GLY A 41 -11.68 -6.13 -4.54
C GLY A 41 -10.89 -6.31 -5.83
N LEU A 42 -11.16 -7.36 -6.60
CA LEU A 42 -10.57 -7.59 -7.92
C LEU A 42 -10.98 -6.50 -8.91
N ARG A 43 -12.27 -6.13 -8.95
CA ARG A 43 -12.76 -5.02 -9.79
C ARG A 43 -12.16 -3.67 -9.39
N GLN A 44 -11.96 -3.43 -8.09
CA GLN A 44 -11.29 -2.22 -7.61
C GLN A 44 -9.83 -2.15 -8.08
N ALA A 45 -9.10 -3.28 -8.03
CA ALA A 45 -7.73 -3.36 -8.54
C ALA A 45 -7.67 -3.08 -10.05
N ALA A 46 -8.58 -3.66 -10.83
CA ALA A 46 -8.67 -3.42 -12.27
C ALA A 46 -8.97 -1.94 -12.57
N ARG A 47 -9.92 -1.32 -11.86
CA ARG A 47 -10.24 0.10 -12.03
C ARG A 47 -9.05 1.01 -11.71
N ASN A 48 -8.27 0.68 -10.68
CA ASN A 48 -7.04 1.42 -10.38
C ASN A 48 -6.02 1.28 -11.50
N ALA A 49 -5.92 0.09 -12.11
CA ALA A 49 -5.05 -0.14 -13.26
C ALA A 49 -5.46 0.73 -14.46
N ASP A 50 -6.77 0.81 -14.77
CA ASP A 50 -7.29 1.67 -15.83
C ASP A 50 -6.95 3.15 -15.59
N LEU A 51 -7.14 3.64 -14.37
CA LEU A 51 -6.80 5.02 -14.00
C LEU A 51 -5.31 5.29 -14.09
N LEU A 52 -4.47 4.32 -13.74
CA LEU A 52 -3.01 4.46 -13.82
C LEU A 52 -2.49 4.27 -15.24
N SER A 53 -3.24 3.63 -16.14
CA SER A 53 -2.83 3.44 -17.54
C SER A 53 -2.73 4.76 -18.31
N THR A 54 -3.46 5.79 -17.88
CA THR A 54 -3.36 7.15 -18.44
C THR A 54 -2.17 7.93 -17.87
N GLU A 55 -1.52 7.38 -16.84
CA GLU A 55 -0.34 7.95 -16.22
C GLU A 55 0.91 7.21 -16.73
N SER A 56 1.99 7.93 -17.03
CA SER A 56 3.27 7.31 -17.40
C SER A 56 3.95 6.75 -16.14
N ILE A 57 3.44 5.63 -15.62
CA ILE A 57 3.99 4.96 -14.44
C ILE A 57 5.30 4.25 -14.79
N ASP A 58 6.33 4.45 -13.97
CA ASP A 58 7.64 3.85 -14.16
C ASP A 58 7.84 2.59 -13.33
N ALA A 59 7.20 2.51 -12.15
CA ALA A 59 7.40 1.41 -11.21
C ALA A 59 6.19 1.17 -10.32
N VAL A 60 5.98 -0.09 -9.93
CA VAL A 60 4.93 -0.55 -9.02
C VAL A 60 5.56 -1.30 -7.85
N PHE A 61 5.24 -0.87 -6.64
CA PHE A 61 5.68 -1.47 -5.39
C PHE A 61 4.50 -1.99 -4.58
N ALA A 62 4.70 -3.07 -3.84
CA ALA A 62 3.68 -3.66 -3.00
C ALA A 62 4.21 -4.06 -1.63
N SER A 63 3.32 -3.99 -0.65
CA SER A 63 3.45 -4.75 0.59
C SER A 63 3.65 -6.25 0.32
N PRO A 64 4.42 -6.97 1.15
CA PRO A 64 4.59 -8.42 1.03
C PRO A 64 3.30 -9.21 1.30
N LEU A 65 2.26 -8.56 1.84
CA LEU A 65 0.98 -9.19 2.15
C LEU A 65 0.21 -9.52 0.87
N GLY A 66 -0.32 -10.73 0.80
CA GLY A 66 -0.94 -11.33 -0.38
C GLY A 66 -2.05 -10.47 -0.99
N ARG A 67 -2.91 -9.85 -0.17
CA ARG A 67 -3.97 -8.93 -0.65
C ARG A 67 -3.42 -7.72 -1.42
N ALA A 68 -2.32 -7.15 -0.94
CA ALA A 68 -1.69 -5.99 -1.57
C ALA A 68 -0.87 -6.41 -2.78
N HIS A 69 -0.09 -7.48 -2.66
CA HIS A 69 0.64 -8.07 -3.78
C HIS A 69 -0.29 -8.45 -4.93
N ARG A 70 -1.45 -9.06 -4.64
CA ARG A 70 -2.44 -9.43 -5.67
C ARG A 70 -3.04 -8.19 -6.35
N THR A 71 -3.37 -7.16 -5.57
CA THR A 71 -3.86 -5.88 -6.12
C THR A 71 -2.80 -5.26 -7.03
N ALA A 72 -1.55 -5.19 -6.57
CA ALA A 72 -0.43 -4.64 -7.34
C ALA A 72 -0.12 -5.47 -8.58
N SER A 73 -0.24 -6.81 -8.52
CA SER A 73 0.00 -7.69 -9.67
C SER A 73 -0.99 -7.43 -10.80
N ILE A 74 -2.26 -7.16 -10.48
CA ILE A 74 -3.28 -6.78 -11.47
C ILE A 74 -2.89 -5.46 -12.14
N ILE A 75 -2.48 -4.47 -11.34
CA ILE A 75 -2.03 -3.15 -11.84
C ILE A 75 -0.77 -3.30 -12.70
N GLY A 76 0.28 -3.94 -12.18
CA GLY A 76 1.54 -4.14 -12.90
C GLY A 76 1.34 -4.87 -14.21
N SER A 77 0.52 -5.92 -14.22
CA SER A 77 0.21 -6.68 -15.44
C SER A 77 -0.47 -5.81 -16.51
N ALA A 78 -1.42 -4.96 -16.13
CA ALA A 78 -2.08 -4.04 -17.06
C ALA A 78 -1.14 -2.95 -17.59
N LEU A 79 -0.16 -2.53 -16.79
CA LEU A 79 0.84 -1.53 -17.17
C LEU A 79 2.07 -2.13 -17.87
N GLY A 80 2.18 -3.46 -17.95
CA GLY A 80 3.37 -4.15 -18.46
C GLY A 80 4.60 -4.01 -17.55
N LEU A 81 4.40 -3.81 -16.24
CA LEU A 81 5.43 -3.61 -15.23
C LEU A 81 5.49 -4.78 -14.23
N THR A 82 6.70 -5.14 -13.82
CA THR A 82 6.90 -6.06 -12.69
C THR A 82 6.63 -5.37 -11.37
N VAL A 83 6.09 -6.11 -10.40
CA VAL A 83 5.85 -5.60 -9.04
C VAL A 83 7.07 -5.86 -8.18
N GLU A 84 7.60 -4.81 -7.55
CA GLU A 84 8.63 -4.90 -6.53
C GLU A 84 8.03 -5.00 -5.14
N VAL A 85 8.47 -5.96 -4.33
CA VAL A 85 7.97 -6.15 -2.96
C VAL A 85 8.84 -5.34 -2.00
N LEU A 86 8.19 -4.50 -1.19
CA LEU A 86 8.83 -3.72 -0.14
C LEU A 86 8.27 -4.12 1.23
N ASP A 87 9.12 -4.76 2.04
CA ASP A 87 8.75 -5.22 3.38
C ASP A 87 8.33 -4.09 4.34
N ASP A 88 8.76 -2.86 4.07
CA ASP A 88 8.39 -1.67 4.84
C ASP A 88 6.96 -1.19 4.56
N LEU A 89 6.31 -1.69 3.49
CA LEU A 89 4.90 -1.45 3.20
C LEU A 89 3.96 -2.46 3.89
N ALA A 90 4.49 -3.35 4.73
CA ALA A 90 3.70 -4.29 5.51
C ALA A 90 2.77 -3.58 6.51
N GLU A 91 1.51 -4.00 6.57
CA GLU A 91 0.55 -3.52 7.58
C GLU A 91 1.07 -3.79 9.00
N ILE A 92 0.71 -2.89 9.92
CA ILE A 92 1.00 -3.04 11.34
C ILE A 92 0.51 -4.40 11.85
N ASP A 93 1.34 -5.02 12.70
CA ASP A 93 0.95 -6.26 13.35
C ASP A 93 -0.12 -5.97 14.41
N HIS A 94 -1.31 -6.53 14.20
CA HIS A 94 -2.41 -6.47 15.16
C HIS A 94 -2.27 -7.53 16.27
N GLY A 95 -1.22 -8.37 16.22
CA GLY A 95 -0.96 -9.40 17.22
C GLY A 95 -2.16 -10.31 17.40
N SER A 96 -2.58 -10.52 18.65
CA SER A 96 -3.74 -11.34 19.01
C SER A 96 -5.08 -10.85 18.46
N TRP A 97 -5.17 -9.62 17.95
CA TRP A 97 -6.41 -9.12 17.34
C TRP A 97 -6.56 -9.55 15.87
N SER A 98 -5.48 -10.03 15.23
CA SER A 98 -5.53 -10.50 13.86
C SER A 98 -6.52 -11.67 13.72
N GLY A 99 -7.38 -11.63 12.70
CA GLY A 99 -8.46 -12.57 12.47
C GLY A 99 -9.74 -12.28 13.25
N LEU A 100 -9.73 -11.40 14.27
CA LEU A 100 -10.89 -11.18 15.12
C LEU A 100 -11.77 -10.03 14.63
N THR A 101 -13.07 -10.19 14.83
CA THR A 101 -14.07 -9.12 14.71
C THR A 101 -13.96 -8.14 15.87
N SER A 102 -14.57 -6.96 15.72
CA SER A 102 -14.60 -6.00 16.83
C SER A 102 -15.32 -6.55 18.07
N ALA A 103 -16.36 -7.37 17.91
CA ALA A 103 -17.08 -7.98 19.02
C ALA A 103 -16.23 -9.02 19.77
N GLU A 104 -15.51 -9.88 19.04
CA GLU A 104 -14.58 -10.84 19.63
C GLU A 104 -13.43 -10.13 20.38
N ILE A 105 -12.93 -9.03 19.82
CA ILE A 105 -11.92 -8.19 20.48
C ILE A 105 -12.47 -7.57 21.76
N ASP A 106 -13.67 -6.97 21.70
CA ASP A 106 -14.27 -6.32 22.86
C ASP A 106 -14.61 -7.34 23.97
N ALA A 107 -14.94 -8.58 23.62
CA ALA A 107 -15.13 -9.67 24.57
C ALA A 107 -13.82 -10.16 25.21
N GLY A 108 -12.74 -10.32 24.42
CA GLY A 108 -11.45 -10.78 24.92
C GLY A 108 -10.62 -9.71 25.62
N TRP A 109 -10.84 -8.44 25.27
CA TRP A 109 -10.07 -7.28 25.72
C TRP A 109 -10.99 -6.06 25.94
N PRO A 110 -11.90 -6.10 26.94
CA PRO A 110 -12.84 -5.01 27.19
C PRO A 110 -12.13 -3.66 27.35
N GLY A 111 -12.64 -2.63 26.66
CA GLY A 111 -12.13 -1.25 26.74
C GLY A 111 -10.84 -0.95 25.96
N LEU A 112 -10.08 -1.97 25.53
CA LEU A 112 -8.80 -1.75 24.82
C LEU A 112 -8.99 -1.16 23.42
N ARG A 113 -10.12 -1.43 22.73
CA ARG A 113 -10.46 -0.74 21.47
C ARG A 113 -10.66 0.76 21.67
N ALA A 114 -11.27 1.18 22.78
CA ALA A 114 -11.44 2.59 23.13
C ALA A 114 -10.10 3.24 23.51
N ALA A 115 -9.26 2.55 24.28
CA ALA A 115 -7.90 3.00 24.61
C ALA A 115 -7.05 3.22 23.34
N ARG A 116 -7.14 2.30 22.36
CA ARG A 116 -6.49 2.46 21.06
C ARG A 116 -6.99 3.69 20.30
N GLU A 117 -8.28 4.00 20.37
CA GLU A 117 -8.83 5.17 19.67
C GLU A 117 -8.30 6.49 20.26
N GLN A 118 -8.07 6.51 21.58
CA GLN A 118 -7.49 7.66 22.28
C GLN A 118 -5.99 7.84 22.01
N ASP A 119 -5.25 6.75 21.84
CA ASP A 119 -3.81 6.77 21.50
C ASP A 119 -3.49 5.83 20.33
N LYS A 120 -3.88 6.24 19.13
CA LYS A 120 -3.74 5.40 17.93
C LYS A 120 -2.29 5.03 17.59
N TYR A 121 -1.34 5.91 17.88
CA TYR A 121 0.06 5.75 17.46
C TYR A 121 0.95 5.15 18.55
N GLY A 122 0.64 5.40 19.83
CA GLY A 122 1.34 4.79 20.97
C GLY A 122 0.75 3.46 21.44
N PHE A 123 -0.48 3.13 21.04
CA PHE A 123 -1.12 1.86 21.41
C PHE A 123 -0.32 0.64 20.93
N ARG A 124 -0.08 -0.29 21.87
CA ARG A 124 0.57 -1.56 21.60
C ARG A 124 -0.46 -2.67 21.57
N PHE A 125 -0.58 -3.36 20.44
CA PHE A 125 -1.46 -4.52 20.35
C PHE A 125 -0.94 -5.67 21.22
N PRO A 126 -1.84 -6.49 21.79
CA PRO A 126 -1.44 -7.66 22.57
C PRO A 126 -0.62 -8.65 21.72
N ARG A 127 0.51 -9.10 22.27
CA ARG A 127 1.40 -10.14 21.70
C ARG A 127 1.94 -9.84 20.28
N VAL A 128 2.33 -8.60 20.00
CA VAL A 128 3.05 -8.24 18.77
C VAL A 128 4.53 -8.66 18.84
N ARG A 129 5.09 -9.15 17.72
CA ARG A 129 6.54 -9.33 17.56
C ARG A 129 7.14 -8.14 16.81
N GLY A 130 7.76 -7.21 17.54
CA GLY A 130 8.51 -6.06 16.99
C GLY A 130 7.63 -4.91 16.46
N MET A 131 8.21 -3.73 16.28
CA MET A 131 7.49 -2.53 15.83
C MET A 131 7.89 -2.22 14.38
N ARG A 132 6.95 -2.35 13.43
CA ARG A 132 7.11 -1.91 12.04
C ARG A 132 5.85 -1.19 11.58
N THR A 133 6.02 -0.16 10.76
CA THR A 133 5.02 0.90 10.55
C THR A 133 4.50 0.94 9.13
N ALA A 134 3.26 0.48 8.93
CA ALA A 134 2.30 1.07 7.99
C ALA A 134 0.88 0.80 8.51
N THR A 135 -0.02 1.77 8.44
CA THR A 135 -1.39 1.61 9.00
C THR A 135 -2.24 0.61 8.21
N TYR A 136 -1.91 0.36 6.94
CA TYR A 136 -2.62 -0.53 6.02
C TYR A 136 -1.64 -1.18 5.05
N ALA A 137 -1.96 -2.35 4.50
CA ALA A 137 -1.17 -2.91 3.40
C ALA A 137 -1.34 -2.02 2.14
N GLN A 138 -0.21 -1.52 1.61
CA GLN A 138 -0.20 -0.51 0.55
C GLN A 138 0.28 -1.07 -0.78
N VAL A 139 -0.18 -0.42 -1.86
CA VAL A 139 0.38 -0.48 -3.21
C VAL A 139 0.83 0.94 -3.55
N VAL A 140 2.05 1.08 -4.03
CA VAL A 140 2.66 2.37 -4.36
C VAL A 140 3.09 2.34 -5.83
N CYS A 141 2.63 3.28 -6.63
CA CYS A 141 3.09 3.45 -8.00
C CYS A 141 3.84 4.77 -8.14
N LEU A 142 4.97 4.76 -8.84
CA LEU A 142 5.83 5.94 -9.00
C LEU A 142 5.88 6.40 -10.45
N ARG A 143 5.87 7.72 -10.63
CA ARG A 143 6.12 8.41 -11.90
C ARG A 143 7.16 9.50 -11.70
N ARG A 144 8.25 9.47 -12.47
CA ARG A 144 9.24 10.54 -12.56
C ARG A 144 8.76 11.57 -13.58
N LEU A 145 8.60 12.80 -13.14
CA LEU A 145 8.32 13.93 -14.02
C LEU A 145 9.66 14.51 -14.47
N CYS A 146 10.09 14.16 -15.69
CA CYS A 146 11.16 14.91 -16.37
C CYS A 146 10.57 16.28 -16.77
N GLU A 147 11.10 17.40 -16.24
CA GLU A 147 10.63 18.74 -16.67
C GLU A 147 10.96 18.98 -18.15
N PRO A 148 10.08 19.62 -18.94
CA PRO A 148 10.33 19.89 -20.37
C PRO A 148 11.46 20.91 -20.65
N ALA A 149 12.12 21.45 -19.62
CA ALA A 149 13.01 22.59 -19.75
C ALA A 149 14.48 22.19 -19.96
N CYS A 150 14.77 21.44 -21.03
CA CYS A 150 16.08 21.54 -21.67
C CYS A 150 15.98 21.11 -23.14
N GLY A 151 16.23 22.08 -24.04
CA GLY A 151 16.36 21.89 -25.48
C GLY A 151 17.61 21.09 -25.85
N GLY A 152 17.69 19.85 -25.38
CA GLY A 152 18.78 18.92 -25.62
C GLY A 152 18.52 17.59 -24.93
N ARG A 153 18.08 16.59 -25.71
CA ARG A 153 18.06 15.15 -25.41
C ARG A 153 17.92 14.79 -23.92
N CYS A 154 16.70 14.87 -23.37
CA CYS A 154 16.35 14.15 -22.15
C CYS A 154 16.25 12.65 -22.45
N TRP A 155 17.33 11.91 -22.23
CA TRP A 155 17.31 10.46 -22.13
C TRP A 155 16.82 10.05 -20.73
N CYS A 156 15.51 10.01 -20.52
CA CYS A 156 14.92 9.32 -19.38
C CYS A 156 14.72 7.84 -19.81
N ARG A 157 15.83 7.09 -19.95
CA ARG A 157 15.79 5.64 -20.27
C ARG A 157 15.74 4.88 -18.94
N THR A 158 14.55 4.42 -18.56
CA THR A 158 14.37 3.35 -17.58
C THR A 158 14.92 2.06 -18.20
N ARG A 159 15.82 1.37 -17.50
CA ARG A 159 16.12 -0.04 -17.72
C ARG A 159 15.34 -0.83 -16.69
#